data_AF-A0A166IWC7-F1
#
_entry.id   AF-A0A166IWC7-F1
#
_cell.length_a   1.000
_cell.length_b   1.000
_cell.length_c   1.000
_cell.angle_alpha   90.00
_cell.angle_beta   90.00
_cell.angle_gamma   90.00
#
_symmetry.space_group_name_H-M   'P 1'
#
loop_
_entity.id
_entity.type
_entity.pdbx_description
1 polymer ?
#
loop_
_entity_poly.entity_id
_entity_poly.type
_entity_poly.pdbx_seq_one_letter_code
_entity_poly.pdbx_strand_id
1 'polypeptide(L)'
;MLAQSLFFKTISNIGNCMITNNRLITWSLPSTQLVSLKHTASHKVAELNIPEKPKRPLTPYMRFVKANKAELLKQQPDSKQSELVKLSALKWKTVDPSLKEKYEAEYKSENEAYARLYLAYTAKLTDEQKQALKELSLEKRSNKQKRVMRKKNKEEGKPKKPLTPHMQYMMDLAKQENKKIPELMKEIKDRFHALSEIEKQKYEIKYKTEKEKFDKDLKAWEEKMISEGKTELVRQATLIEKSSATQSKVPSVFKVAKAKVPQKKVKSE
;
A
#
# COMPACT_ATOMS: atom_id res chain seq x y z
N MET A 1 -34.17 -7.42 56.63
CA MET A 1 -35.34 -8.06 56.01
C MET A 1 -36.01 -7.06 55.06
N LEU A 2 -36.36 -7.54 53.87
CA LEU A 2 -37.36 -7.02 52.89
C LEU A 2 -37.10 -5.61 52.32
N ALA A 3 -36.57 -5.42 51.10
CA ALA A 3 -37.00 -5.85 49.75
C ALA A 3 -38.31 -5.20 49.26
N GLN A 4 -38.18 -4.40 48.18
CA GLN A 4 -39.14 -4.06 47.10
C GLN A 4 -38.43 -2.98 46.26
N SER A 5 -37.72 -3.26 45.17
CA SER A 5 -38.13 -3.70 43.82
C SER A 5 -39.14 -2.77 43.13
N LEU A 6 -39.12 -2.75 41.78
CA LEU A 6 -39.91 -1.95 40.81
C LEU A 6 -39.12 -0.75 40.21
N PHE A 7 -38.86 -0.60 38.91
CA PHE A 7 -39.27 -1.32 37.70
C PHE A 7 -38.19 -1.18 36.60
N PHE A 8 -37.95 -2.28 35.90
CA PHE A 8 -37.33 -2.35 34.58
C PHE A 8 -38.11 -1.51 33.56
N LYS A 9 -37.40 -0.80 32.67
CA LYS A 9 -37.77 -0.67 31.26
C LYS A 9 -36.50 -0.52 30.41
N THR A 10 -35.99 -1.68 30.03
CA THR A 10 -35.16 -1.86 28.85
C THR A 10 -36.00 -1.51 27.62
N ILE A 11 -35.48 -0.63 26.76
CA ILE A 11 -35.88 -0.59 25.35
C ILE A 11 -34.60 -0.84 24.57
N SER A 12 -34.36 -2.12 24.27
CA SER A 12 -33.64 -2.47 23.06
C SER A 12 -34.62 -2.24 21.91
N ASN A 13 -34.23 -1.47 20.90
CA ASN A 13 -34.79 -1.72 19.58
C ASN A 13 -33.73 -1.63 18.50
N ILE A 14 -33.85 -2.60 17.63
CA ILE A 14 -32.96 -3.05 16.59
C ILE A 14 -33.11 -2.12 15.40
N GLY A 15 -31.98 -1.61 14.90
CA GLY A 15 -31.87 -0.97 13.60
C GLY A 15 -30.82 -1.71 12.78
N ASN A 16 -31.19 -2.89 12.26
CA ASN A 16 -30.45 -3.57 11.20
C ASN A 16 -30.33 -2.62 9.99
N CYS A 17 -29.19 -1.96 9.82
CA CYS A 17 -28.87 -1.30 8.55
C CYS A 17 -28.45 -2.39 7.56
N MET A 18 -29.44 -2.93 6.84
CA MET A 18 -29.19 -3.73 5.65
C MET A 18 -28.53 -2.84 4.60
N ILE A 19 -27.21 -3.01 4.42
CA ILE A 19 -26.51 -2.52 3.24
C ILE A 19 -26.95 -3.42 2.08
N THR A 20 -28.08 -3.06 1.46
CA THR A 20 -28.47 -3.64 0.18
C THR A 20 -27.64 -2.94 -0.90
N ASN A 21 -26.84 -3.76 -1.59
CA ASN A 21 -26.29 -3.44 -2.88
C ASN A 21 -27.44 -3.07 -3.81
N ASN A 22 -27.48 -1.83 -4.30
CA ASN A 22 -28.15 -1.55 -5.55
C ASN A 22 -27.28 -0.68 -6.45
N ARG A 23 -26.98 -1.27 -7.60
CA ARG A 23 -26.15 -0.78 -8.68
C ARG A 23 -27.08 -0.01 -9.65
N LEU A 24 -26.49 1.00 -10.30
CA LEU A 24 -26.93 1.65 -11.56
C LEU A 24 -27.89 2.84 -11.44
N ILE A 25 -27.33 4.05 -11.46
CA ILE A 25 -27.74 5.07 -12.46
C ILE A 25 -26.45 5.70 -12.99
N THR A 26 -26.09 5.33 -14.22
CA THR A 26 -25.05 5.97 -15.02
C THR A 26 -25.58 7.29 -15.55
N TRP A 27 -25.07 8.41 -15.04
CA TRP A 27 -25.16 9.68 -15.76
C TRP A 27 -24.00 9.72 -16.75
N SER A 28 -24.33 9.74 -18.03
CA SER A 28 -23.36 9.89 -19.12
C SER A 28 -22.76 11.30 -19.04
N LEU A 29 -21.54 11.40 -18.53
CA LEU A 29 -20.73 12.60 -18.73
C LEU A 29 -20.18 12.57 -20.16
N PRO A 30 -20.28 13.69 -20.92
CA PRO A 30 -19.60 13.83 -22.19
C PRO A 30 -18.09 13.73 -21.98
N SER A 31 -17.48 12.77 -22.68
CA SER A 31 -16.04 12.54 -22.70
C SER A 31 -15.34 13.63 -23.51
N THR A 32 -15.16 14.81 -22.93
CA THR A 32 -14.25 15.83 -23.43
C THR A 32 -13.20 16.15 -22.38
N GLN A 33 -11.95 15.77 -22.71
CA GLN A 33 -10.71 16.15 -22.04
C GLN A 33 -10.55 15.74 -20.57
N LEU A 34 -10.29 14.45 -20.33
CA LEU A 34 -9.52 14.02 -19.16
C LEU A 34 -8.02 14.26 -19.41
N VAL A 35 -7.59 15.52 -19.43
CA VAL A 35 -6.27 15.82 -18.89
C VAL A 35 -6.45 15.72 -17.38
N SER A 36 -6.28 14.51 -16.84
CA SER A 36 -6.16 14.33 -15.40
C SER A 36 -4.85 15.01 -14.98
N LEU A 37 -4.93 16.32 -14.73
CA LEU A 37 -4.08 16.99 -13.75
C LEU A 37 -4.35 16.24 -12.46
N LYS A 38 -3.55 15.21 -12.20
CA LYS A 38 -3.46 14.64 -10.86
C LYS A 38 -2.93 15.77 -10.01
N HIS A 39 -3.81 16.60 -9.44
CA HIS A 39 -3.47 17.47 -8.34
C HIS A 39 -3.07 16.55 -7.20
N THR A 40 -1.81 16.13 -7.20
CA THR A 40 -1.23 15.36 -6.10
C THR A 40 -1.31 16.24 -4.85
N ALA A 41 -1.38 15.65 -3.66
CA ALA A 41 -1.37 16.45 -2.44
C ALA A 41 -0.09 17.32 -2.35
N SER A 42 0.98 16.92 -3.06
CA SER A 42 2.19 17.73 -3.23
C SER A 42 1.95 19.02 -4.01
N HIS A 43 1.11 18.98 -5.05
CA HIS A 43 0.76 20.17 -5.83
C HIS A 43 -0.08 21.14 -4.99
N LYS A 44 -1.07 20.60 -4.26
CA LYS A 44 -1.92 21.38 -3.35
C LYS A 44 -1.12 22.06 -2.24
N VAL A 45 -0.11 21.38 -1.69
CA VAL A 45 0.81 21.98 -0.70
C VAL A 45 1.67 23.09 -1.33
N ALA A 46 2.08 22.95 -2.59
CA ALA A 46 2.83 23.99 -3.30
C ALA A 46 1.97 25.23 -3.61
N GLU A 47 0.73 25.02 -4.06
CA GLU A 47 -0.24 26.10 -4.32
C GLU A 47 -0.54 26.94 -3.08
N LEU A 48 -0.65 26.29 -1.91
CA LEU A 48 -0.97 26.95 -0.64
C LEU A 48 0.21 27.69 0.01
N ASN A 49 1.37 27.77 -0.67
CA ASN A 49 2.59 28.44 -0.20
C ASN A 49 2.92 28.16 1.27
N ILE A 50 2.80 26.88 1.66
CA ILE A 50 2.96 26.49 3.07
C ILE A 50 4.40 26.73 3.50
N PRO A 51 4.65 27.47 4.61
CA PRO A 51 6.01 27.70 5.09
C PRO A 51 6.77 26.39 5.35
N GLU A 52 8.10 26.40 5.23
CA GLU A 52 8.89 25.18 5.50
C GLU A 52 8.80 24.83 6.99
N LYS A 53 8.45 23.57 7.27
CA LYS A 53 8.42 23.04 8.63
C LYS A 53 9.82 23.09 9.24
N PRO A 54 10.00 23.64 10.46
CA PRO A 54 11.27 23.58 11.18
C PRO A 54 11.82 22.16 11.25
N LYS A 55 13.13 21.99 11.03
CA LYS A 55 13.80 20.68 11.09
C LYS A 55 14.12 20.34 12.55
N ARG A 56 13.92 19.07 12.93
CA ARG A 56 14.30 18.57 14.26
C ARG A 56 15.83 18.63 14.41
N PRO A 57 16.35 18.97 15.60
CA PRO A 57 17.79 18.96 15.85
C PRO A 57 18.35 17.54 15.77
N LEU A 58 19.64 17.44 15.48
CA LEU A 58 20.32 16.15 15.42
C LEU A 58 20.50 15.59 16.83
N THR A 59 20.16 14.31 17.01
CA THR A 59 20.41 13.60 18.27
C THR A 59 21.92 13.54 18.57
N PRO A 60 22.33 13.37 19.85
CA PRO A 60 23.73 13.35 20.26
C PRO A 60 24.59 12.40 19.43
N TYR A 61 24.10 11.17 19.23
CA TYR A 61 24.75 10.17 18.39
C TYR A 61 24.87 10.61 16.92
N MET A 62 23.81 11.15 16.32
CA MET A 62 23.85 11.57 14.91
C MET A 62 24.78 12.77 14.69
N ARG A 63 24.89 13.66 15.67
CA ARG A 63 25.86 14.75 15.69
C ARG A 63 27.29 14.22 15.74
N PHE A 64 27.57 13.26 16.63
CA PHE A 64 28.86 12.59 16.69
C PHE A 64 29.22 11.86 15.38
N VAL A 65 28.27 11.12 14.79
CA VAL A 65 28.48 10.45 13.50
C VAL A 65 28.77 11.45 12.39
N LYS A 66 28.11 12.61 12.37
CA LYS A 66 28.38 13.66 11.38
C LYS A 66 29.81 14.18 11.48
N ALA A 67 30.29 14.45 12.69
CA ALA A 67 31.66 14.91 12.94
C ALA A 67 32.71 13.82 12.59
N ASN A 68 32.55 12.62 13.14
CA ASN A 68 33.49 11.52 12.93
C ASN A 68 33.50 11.02 11.49
N LYS A 69 32.35 10.99 10.80
CA LYS A 69 32.32 10.61 9.39
C LYS A 69 33.15 11.57 8.54
N ALA A 70 33.15 12.87 8.84
CA ALA A 70 33.95 13.84 8.10
C ALA A 70 35.46 13.61 8.33
N GLU A 71 35.86 13.27 9.56
CA GLU A 71 37.25 12.92 9.88
C GLU A 71 37.67 11.60 9.22
N LEU A 72 36.84 10.57 9.31
CA LEU A 72 37.11 9.28 8.71
C LEU A 72 37.15 9.35 7.18
N LEU A 73 36.35 10.22 6.55
CA LEU A 73 36.40 10.43 5.10
C LEU A 73 37.71 11.11 4.68
N LYS A 74 38.30 11.97 5.52
CA LYS A 74 39.63 12.54 5.25
C LYS A 74 40.74 11.48 5.37
N GLN A 75 40.60 10.57 6.33
CA GLN A 75 41.54 9.46 6.53
C GLN A 75 41.40 8.38 5.46
N GLN A 76 40.17 8.13 5.00
CA GLN A 76 39.84 7.11 4.01
C GLN A 76 38.87 7.68 2.96
N PRO A 77 39.39 8.42 1.95
CA PRO A 77 38.56 9.06 0.92
C PRO A 77 37.75 8.07 0.07
N ASP A 78 38.29 6.87 -0.16
CA ASP A 78 37.67 5.86 -1.03
C ASP A 78 36.68 4.93 -0.30
N SER A 79 36.56 5.04 1.02
CA SER A 79 35.71 4.15 1.81
C SER A 79 34.22 4.43 1.61
N LYS A 80 33.42 3.35 1.61
CA LYS A 80 31.98 3.45 1.46
C LYS A 80 31.36 4.14 2.67
N GLN A 81 30.45 5.08 2.44
CA GLN A 81 29.79 5.82 3.53
C GLN A 81 29.13 4.92 4.59
N SER A 82 28.62 3.75 4.19
CA SER A 82 28.02 2.78 5.12
C SER A 82 29.03 2.18 6.09
N GLU A 83 30.29 2.03 5.70
CA GLU A 83 31.37 1.52 6.55
C GLU A 83 31.82 2.58 7.54
N LEU A 84 31.97 3.83 7.08
CA LEU A 84 32.30 4.96 7.94
C LEU A 84 31.27 5.16 9.07
N VAL A 85 29.99 4.99 8.77
CA VAL A 85 28.91 5.05 9.77
C VAL A 85 29.00 3.88 10.76
N LYS A 86 29.32 2.66 10.30
CA LYS A 86 29.54 1.51 11.19
C LYS A 86 30.72 1.73 12.13
N LEU A 87 31.85 2.23 11.61
CA LEU A 87 33.01 2.58 12.43
C LEU A 87 32.70 3.67 13.45
N SER A 88 31.96 4.71 13.04
CA SER A 88 31.48 5.75 13.95
C SER A 88 30.57 5.19 15.04
N ALA A 89 29.71 4.22 14.71
CA ALA A 89 28.85 3.54 15.68
C ALA A 89 29.65 2.76 16.73
N LEU A 90 30.72 2.09 16.32
CA LEU A 90 31.63 1.39 17.22
C LEU A 90 32.37 2.37 18.13
N LYS A 91 32.92 3.45 17.56
CA LYS A 91 33.57 4.53 18.33
C LYS A 91 32.63 5.14 19.37
N TRP A 92 31.37 5.41 19.03
CA TRP A 92 30.41 5.98 19.97
C TRP A 92 30.19 5.12 21.22
N LYS A 93 30.25 3.79 21.08
CA LYS A 93 30.12 2.88 22.23
C LYS A 93 31.28 3.04 23.21
N THR A 94 32.50 3.22 22.70
CA THR A 94 33.74 3.33 23.50
C THR A 94 34.09 4.76 23.90
N VAL A 95 33.39 5.77 23.39
CA VAL A 95 33.61 7.18 23.72
C VAL A 95 33.30 7.46 25.19
N ASP A 96 34.14 8.31 25.77
CA ASP A 96 34.07 8.84 27.12
C ASP A 96 32.67 9.41 27.45
N PRO A 97 32.06 9.05 28.60
CA PRO A 97 30.80 9.64 29.06
C PRO A 97 30.79 11.18 29.04
N SER A 98 31.91 11.85 29.35
CA SER A 98 31.94 13.33 29.35
C SER A 98 31.63 13.93 27.98
N LEU A 99 32.14 13.31 26.90
CA LEU A 99 31.82 13.75 25.54
C LEU A 99 30.35 13.47 25.18
N LYS A 100 29.78 12.37 25.66
CA LYS A 100 28.36 12.06 25.45
C LYS A 100 27.46 13.10 26.13
N GLU A 101 27.78 13.46 27.37
CA GLU A 101 27.06 14.50 28.12
C GLU A 101 27.09 15.86 27.42
N LYS A 102 28.23 16.26 26.85
CA LYS A 102 28.33 17.51 26.05
C LYS A 102 27.35 17.51 24.89
N TYR A 103 27.32 16.43 24.10
CA TYR A 103 26.39 16.32 22.98
C TYR A 103 24.93 16.23 23.42
N GLU A 104 24.65 15.65 24.58
CA GLU A 104 23.31 15.64 25.18
C GLU A 104 22.85 17.03 25.63
N ALA A 105 23.74 17.81 26.26
CA ALA A 105 23.45 19.18 26.66
C ALA A 105 23.16 20.07 25.44
N GLU A 106 23.97 19.98 24.38
CA GLU A 106 23.72 20.67 23.11
C GLU A 106 22.37 20.28 22.51
N TYR A 107 22.06 18.98 22.46
CA TYR A 107 20.79 18.50 21.92
C TYR A 107 19.58 19.03 22.72
N LYS A 108 19.67 19.05 24.06
CA LYS A 108 18.59 19.60 24.92
C LYS A 108 18.32 21.06 24.57
N SER A 109 19.36 21.89 24.53
CA SER A 109 19.26 23.32 24.19
C SER A 109 18.65 23.54 22.79
N GLU A 110 19.14 22.84 21.78
CA GLU A 110 18.60 22.96 20.42
C GLU A 110 17.17 22.43 20.30
N ASN A 111 16.81 21.42 21.08
CA ASN A 111 15.47 20.85 21.08
C ASN A 111 14.45 21.80 21.72
N GLU A 112 14.84 22.56 22.75
CA GLU A 112 14.04 23.65 23.29
C GLU A 112 13.83 24.77 22.27
N ALA A 113 14.90 25.18 21.57
CA ALA A 113 14.80 26.16 20.49
C ALA A 113 13.88 25.67 19.37
N TYR A 114 14.02 24.40 18.95
CA TYR A 114 13.13 23.76 17.98
C TYR A 114 11.68 23.73 18.46
N ALA A 115 11.41 23.42 19.73
CA ALA A 115 10.06 23.40 20.28
C ALA A 115 9.39 24.78 20.16
N ARG A 116 10.11 25.87 20.50
CA ARG A 116 9.62 27.26 20.32
C ARG A 116 9.32 27.57 18.86
N LEU A 117 10.25 27.24 17.95
CA LEU A 117 10.06 27.44 16.51
C LEU A 117 8.89 26.63 15.96
N TYR A 118 8.73 25.39 16.42
CA TYR A 118 7.65 24.51 15.99
C TYR A 118 6.28 25.01 16.45
N LEU A 119 6.17 25.50 17.69
CA LEU A 119 4.94 26.12 18.19
C LEU A 119 4.55 27.34 17.36
N ALA A 120 5.51 28.25 17.11
CA ALA A 120 5.29 29.42 16.26
C ALA A 120 4.88 29.03 14.83
N TYR A 121 5.49 27.98 14.27
CA TYR A 121 5.12 27.43 12.97
C TYR A 121 3.68 26.89 12.95
N THR A 122 3.28 26.12 13.97
CA THR A 122 1.92 25.56 14.05
C THR A 122 0.85 26.63 14.25
N ALA A 123 1.17 27.72 14.96
CA ALA A 123 0.26 28.85 15.17
C ALA A 123 0.05 29.66 13.88
N LYS A 124 1.07 29.75 13.01
CA LYS A 124 0.97 30.46 11.71
C LYS A 124 0.17 29.73 10.64
N LEU A 125 -0.05 28.42 10.79
CA LEU A 125 -0.72 27.59 9.78
C LEU A 125 -2.24 27.77 9.82
N THR A 126 -2.84 28.00 8.65
CA THR A 126 -4.30 27.94 8.50
C THR A 126 -4.81 26.50 8.52
N ASP A 127 -6.09 26.31 8.79
CA ASP A 127 -6.66 24.95 8.86
C ASP A 127 -6.66 24.24 7.52
N GLU A 128 -6.82 24.97 6.41
CA GLU A 128 -6.67 24.44 5.05
C GLU A 128 -5.25 23.92 4.81
N GLN A 129 -4.23 24.68 5.22
CA GLN A 129 -2.83 24.26 5.12
C GLN A 129 -2.56 23.01 5.98
N LYS A 130 -3.12 22.93 7.19
CA LYS A 130 -3.02 21.73 8.04
C LYS A 130 -3.67 20.50 7.38
N GLN A 131 -4.84 20.67 6.77
CA GLN A 131 -5.52 19.60 6.04
C GLN A 131 -4.70 19.11 4.83
N ALA A 132 -4.15 20.04 4.04
CA ALA A 132 -3.28 19.69 2.90
C ALA A 132 -2.02 18.93 3.35
N LEU A 133 -1.38 19.35 4.47
CA LEU A 133 -0.25 18.62 5.05
C LEU A 133 -0.64 17.21 5.53
N LYS A 134 -1.84 17.05 6.11
CA LYS A 134 -2.37 15.75 6.54
C LYS A 134 -2.61 14.82 5.35
N GLU A 135 -3.24 15.34 4.30
CA GLU A 135 -3.49 14.62 3.04
C GLU A 135 -2.17 14.17 2.40
N LEU A 136 -1.17 15.05 2.32
CA LEU A 136 0.17 14.74 1.83
C LEU A 136 0.87 13.67 2.67
N SER A 137 0.72 13.71 3.99
CA SER A 137 1.26 12.67 4.89
C SER A 137 0.61 11.31 4.63
N LEU A 138 -0.71 11.27 4.47
CA LEU A 138 -1.47 10.05 4.15
C LEU A 138 -1.07 9.50 2.77
N GLU A 139 -0.92 10.37 1.77
CA GLU A 139 -0.47 9.99 0.43
C GLU A 139 0.95 9.40 0.48
N LYS A 140 1.89 10.05 1.19
CA LYS A 140 3.26 9.52 1.41
C LYS A 140 3.24 8.17 2.11
N ARG A 141 2.39 7.97 3.13
CA ARG A 141 2.23 6.69 3.84
C ARG A 141 1.68 5.60 2.92
N SER A 142 0.63 5.90 2.15
CA SER A 142 0.04 4.98 1.17
C SER A 142 1.05 4.58 0.09
N ASN A 143 1.80 5.55 -0.44
CA ASN A 143 2.83 5.32 -1.44
C ASN A 143 3.99 4.47 -0.88
N LYS A 144 4.39 4.68 0.39
CA LYS A 144 5.37 3.81 1.08
C LYS A 144 4.83 2.39 1.23
N GLN A 145 3.59 2.21 1.66
CA GLN A 145 2.95 0.89 1.77
C GLN A 145 2.90 0.18 0.41
N LYS A 146 2.48 0.87 -0.67
CA LYS A 146 2.51 0.33 -2.03
C LYS A 146 3.91 -0.11 -2.45
N ARG A 147 4.96 0.66 -2.13
CA ARG A 147 6.36 0.29 -2.42
C ARG A 147 6.79 -0.96 -1.65
N VAL A 148 6.48 -1.04 -0.36
CA VAL A 148 6.77 -2.22 0.48
C VAL A 148 6.04 -3.45 -0.07
N MET A 149 4.76 -3.34 -0.40
CA MET A 149 3.99 -4.46 -0.98
C MET A 149 4.53 -4.89 -2.35
N ARG A 150 4.93 -3.95 -3.22
CA ARG A 150 5.61 -4.27 -4.48
C ARG A 150 6.93 -5.00 -4.27
N LYS A 151 7.71 -4.61 -3.25
CA LYS A 151 8.97 -5.27 -2.90
C LYS A 151 8.72 -6.70 -2.42
N LYS A 152 7.78 -6.90 -1.48
CA LYS A 152 7.34 -8.23 -1.02
C LYS A 152 6.91 -9.12 -2.19
N ASN A 153 6.02 -8.61 -3.07
CA ASN A 153 5.59 -9.35 -4.26
C ASN A 153 6.75 -9.74 -5.18
N LYS A 154 7.80 -8.91 -5.27
CA LYS A 154 8.99 -9.21 -6.08
C LYS A 154 9.88 -10.28 -5.42
N GLU A 155 10.07 -10.19 -4.10
CA GLU A 155 10.86 -11.14 -3.30
C GLU A 155 10.22 -12.53 -3.31
N GLU A 156 8.88 -12.60 -3.23
CA GLU A 156 8.11 -13.85 -3.30
C GLU A 156 7.91 -14.37 -4.72
N GLY A 157 8.51 -13.72 -5.73
CA GLY A 157 8.47 -14.17 -7.11
C GLY A 157 7.08 -14.16 -7.75
N LYS A 158 6.22 -13.21 -7.37
CA LYS A 158 4.86 -13.11 -7.92
C LYS A 158 4.92 -13.02 -9.47
N PRO A 159 4.19 -13.89 -10.19
CA PRO A 159 4.16 -13.85 -11.65
C PRO A 159 3.82 -12.46 -12.19
N LYS A 160 4.51 -12.04 -13.25
CA LYS A 160 4.27 -10.74 -13.91
C LYS A 160 3.20 -10.91 -14.97
N LYS A 161 2.31 -9.92 -15.08
CA LYS A 161 1.33 -9.89 -16.16
C LYS A 161 2.05 -9.83 -17.52
N PRO A 162 1.59 -10.59 -18.53
CA PRO A 162 2.17 -10.53 -19.86
C PRO A 162 1.94 -9.16 -20.49
N LEU A 163 2.85 -8.77 -21.39
CA LEU A 163 2.75 -7.50 -22.09
C LEU A 163 1.57 -7.55 -23.07
N THR A 164 0.75 -6.51 -23.08
CA THR A 164 -0.34 -6.36 -24.06
C THR A 164 0.21 -6.30 -25.50
N PRO A 165 -0.55 -6.70 -26.54
CA PRO A 165 -0.08 -6.72 -27.93
C PRO A 165 0.60 -5.42 -28.39
N HIS A 166 -0.01 -4.26 -28.10
CA HIS A 166 0.58 -2.94 -28.38
C HIS A 166 1.94 -2.72 -27.71
N MET A 167 2.09 -3.14 -26.45
CA MET A 167 3.34 -3.01 -25.70
C MET A 167 4.40 -3.98 -26.20
N GLN A 168 4.01 -5.18 -26.66
CA GLN A 168 4.93 -6.11 -27.33
C GLN A 168 5.45 -5.51 -28.63
N TYR A 169 4.56 -4.95 -29.47
CA TYR A 169 4.95 -4.26 -30.70
C TYR A 169 5.86 -3.06 -30.42
N MET A 170 5.55 -2.23 -29.43
CA MET A 170 6.41 -1.15 -28.98
C MET A 170 7.83 -1.62 -28.61
N MET A 171 7.95 -2.74 -27.90
CA MET A 171 9.26 -3.31 -27.54
C MET A 171 10.00 -3.84 -28.76
N ASP A 172 9.30 -4.40 -29.74
CA ASP A 172 9.89 -4.87 -31.00
C ASP A 172 10.37 -3.69 -31.86
N LEU A 173 9.56 -2.65 -32.02
CA LEU A 173 9.95 -1.40 -32.70
C LEU A 173 11.16 -0.74 -32.05
N ALA A 174 11.17 -0.66 -30.71
CA ALA A 174 12.31 -0.08 -29.99
C ALA A 174 13.61 -0.85 -30.26
N LYS A 175 13.54 -2.18 -30.45
CA LYS A 175 14.69 -3.00 -30.85
C LYS A 175 15.06 -2.82 -32.32
N GLN A 176 14.08 -2.70 -33.21
CA GLN A 176 14.30 -2.53 -34.65
C GLN A 176 14.95 -1.17 -34.96
N GLU A 177 14.45 -0.10 -34.35
CA GLU A 177 14.95 1.25 -34.61
C GLU A 177 16.13 1.64 -33.70
N ASN A 178 16.45 0.81 -32.69
CA ASN A 178 17.43 1.12 -31.63
C ASN A 178 17.22 2.49 -30.96
N LYS A 179 15.99 3.00 -30.98
CA LYS A 179 15.59 4.26 -30.33
C LYS A 179 14.98 4.00 -28.97
N LYS A 180 15.02 5.01 -28.11
CA LYS A 180 14.40 4.93 -26.79
C LYS A 180 12.88 4.98 -26.94
N ILE A 181 12.19 4.16 -26.15
CA ILE A 181 10.72 4.09 -26.10
C ILE A 181 10.04 5.48 -26.03
N PRO A 182 10.48 6.44 -25.19
CA PRO A 182 9.82 7.76 -25.07
C PRO A 182 9.77 8.57 -26.37
N GLU A 183 10.78 8.45 -27.23
CA GLU A 183 10.85 9.14 -28.52
C GLU A 183 9.85 8.53 -29.50
N LEU A 184 9.72 7.21 -29.45
CA LEU A 184 8.80 6.44 -30.29
C LEU A 184 7.34 6.53 -29.85
N MET A 185 7.05 6.84 -28.57
CA MET A 185 5.68 6.78 -28.00
C MET A 185 4.64 7.57 -28.80
N LYS A 186 5.03 8.69 -29.42
CA LYS A 186 4.13 9.53 -30.21
C LYS A 186 3.73 8.87 -31.53
N GLU A 187 4.66 8.15 -32.17
CA GLU A 187 4.46 7.53 -33.48
C GLU A 187 3.94 6.09 -33.37
N ILE A 188 4.25 5.38 -32.27
CA ILE A 188 3.87 3.97 -32.07
C ILE A 188 2.37 3.78 -32.17
N LYS A 189 1.58 4.70 -31.62
CA LYS A 189 0.11 4.57 -31.63
C LYS A 189 -0.41 4.54 -33.06
N ASP A 190 0.01 5.51 -33.87
CA ASP A 190 -0.45 5.63 -35.26
C ASP A 190 0.06 4.46 -36.11
N ARG A 191 1.33 4.09 -35.94
CA ARG A 191 1.93 2.93 -36.63
C ARG A 191 1.25 1.62 -36.24
N PHE A 192 0.92 1.41 -34.97
CA PHE A 192 0.22 0.21 -34.51
C PHE A 192 -1.20 0.13 -35.09
N HIS A 193 -1.89 1.26 -35.23
CA HIS A 193 -3.20 1.29 -35.90
C HIS A 193 -3.08 1.04 -37.41
N ALA A 194 -2.01 1.51 -38.06
CA ALA A 194 -1.73 1.30 -39.47
C ALA A 194 -1.24 -0.12 -39.82
N LEU A 195 -0.81 -0.94 -38.84
CA LEU A 195 -0.41 -2.33 -39.08
C LEU A 195 -1.52 -3.16 -39.72
N SER A 196 -1.10 -4.13 -40.54
CA SER A 196 -1.99 -5.12 -41.11
C SER A 196 -2.62 -6.00 -40.02
N GLU A 197 -3.83 -6.51 -40.28
CA GLU A 197 -4.54 -7.35 -39.33
C GLU A 197 -3.75 -8.64 -39.01
N ILE A 198 -3.02 -9.17 -39.99
CA ILE A 198 -2.19 -10.38 -39.83
C ILE A 198 -1.05 -10.13 -38.82
N GLU A 199 -0.39 -8.98 -38.90
CA GLU A 199 0.67 -8.61 -37.97
C GLU A 199 0.14 -8.34 -36.56
N LYS A 200 -1.02 -7.69 -36.45
CA LYS A 200 -1.73 -7.51 -35.17
C LYS A 200 -2.07 -8.87 -34.54
N GLN A 201 -2.62 -9.79 -35.32
CA GLN A 201 -2.97 -11.15 -34.87
C GLN A 201 -1.77 -11.93 -34.34
N LYS A 202 -0.58 -11.78 -34.94
CA LYS A 202 0.67 -12.38 -34.41
C LYS A 202 0.92 -11.98 -32.96
N TYR A 203 0.72 -10.71 -32.62
CA TYR A 203 0.88 -10.21 -31.25
C TYR A 203 -0.26 -10.64 -30.33
N GLU A 204 -1.48 -10.74 -30.84
CA GLU A 204 -2.62 -11.24 -30.07
C GLU A 204 -2.46 -12.71 -29.68
N ILE A 205 -2.03 -13.57 -30.61
CA ILE A 205 -1.79 -15.00 -30.34
C ILE A 205 -0.70 -15.14 -29.28
N LYS A 206 0.41 -14.40 -29.42
CA LYS A 206 1.47 -14.35 -28.40
C LYS A 206 0.92 -13.95 -27.03
N TYR A 207 0.15 -12.86 -26.97
CA TYR A 207 -0.46 -12.41 -25.72
C TYR A 207 -1.40 -13.45 -25.10
N LYS A 208 -2.26 -14.10 -25.89
CA LYS A 208 -3.18 -15.15 -25.41
C LYS A 208 -2.41 -16.31 -24.79
N THR A 209 -1.40 -16.82 -25.48
CA THR A 209 -0.58 -17.93 -24.97
C THR A 209 0.20 -17.58 -23.70
N GLU A 210 0.78 -16.38 -23.62
CA GLU A 210 1.48 -15.92 -22.41
C GLU A 210 0.51 -15.66 -21.25
N LYS A 211 -0.71 -15.19 -21.54
CA LYS A 211 -1.77 -14.99 -20.54
C LYS A 211 -2.24 -16.30 -19.93
N GLU A 212 -2.44 -17.34 -20.73
CA GLU A 212 -2.80 -18.66 -20.23
C GLU A 212 -1.71 -19.24 -19.31
N LYS A 213 -0.43 -19.08 -19.70
CA LYS A 213 0.70 -19.46 -18.84
C LYS A 213 0.69 -18.68 -17.54
N PHE A 214 0.55 -17.36 -17.62
CA PHE A 214 0.46 -16.49 -16.44
C PHE A 214 -0.68 -16.87 -15.50
N ASP A 215 -1.87 -17.19 -16.02
CA ASP A 215 -3.03 -17.55 -15.19
C ASP A 215 -2.80 -18.89 -14.47
N LYS A 216 -2.12 -19.86 -15.09
CA LYS A 216 -1.70 -21.11 -14.45
C LYS A 216 -0.66 -20.87 -13.36
N ASP A 217 0.38 -20.11 -13.68
CA ASP A 217 1.47 -19.80 -12.74
C ASP A 217 0.96 -18.98 -11.55
N LEU A 218 0.02 -18.06 -11.78
CA LEU A 218 -0.58 -17.25 -10.73
C LEU A 218 -1.39 -18.10 -9.75
N LYS A 219 -2.18 -19.06 -10.23
CA LYS A 219 -2.93 -19.99 -9.37
C LYS A 219 -2.00 -20.85 -8.51
N ALA A 220 -0.99 -21.46 -9.13
CA ALA A 220 0.01 -22.26 -8.42
C ALA A 220 0.77 -21.43 -7.37
N TRP A 221 1.11 -20.18 -7.72
CA TRP A 221 1.74 -19.25 -6.78
C TRP A 221 0.80 -18.87 -5.62
N GLU A 222 -0.48 -18.61 -5.88
CA GLU A 222 -1.46 -18.29 -4.83
C GLU A 222 -1.67 -19.46 -3.87
N GLU A 223 -1.71 -20.70 -4.37
CA GLU A 223 -1.79 -21.90 -3.53
C GLU A 223 -0.56 -22.04 -2.63
N LYS A 224 0.64 -21.82 -3.17
CA LYS A 224 1.90 -21.79 -2.41
C LYS A 224 1.86 -20.72 -1.33
N MET A 225 1.45 -19.50 -1.66
CA MET A 225 1.36 -18.40 -0.68
C MET A 225 0.36 -18.69 0.45
N ILE A 226 -0.74 -19.37 0.15
CA ILE A 226 -1.69 -19.78 1.19
C ILE A 226 -1.06 -20.86 2.09
N SER A 227 -0.33 -21.82 1.52
CA SER A 227 0.35 -22.85 2.32
C SER A 227 1.42 -22.27 3.26
N GLU A 228 2.08 -21.19 2.84
CA GLU A 228 3.07 -20.45 3.66
C GLU A 228 2.42 -19.45 4.64
N GLY A 229 1.09 -19.33 4.66
CA GLY A 229 0.36 -18.39 5.52
C GLY A 229 0.42 -16.92 5.09
N LYS A 230 0.98 -16.61 3.90
CA LYS A 230 1.13 -15.25 3.36
C LYS A 230 -0.13 -14.77 2.63
N THR A 231 -1.28 -14.82 3.31
CA THR A 231 -2.60 -14.49 2.71
C THR A 231 -2.72 -13.04 2.25
N GLU A 232 -1.93 -12.10 2.81
CA GLU A 232 -1.92 -10.68 2.43
C GLU A 232 -1.53 -10.45 0.95
N LEU A 233 -0.80 -11.38 0.32
CA LEU A 233 -0.27 -11.22 -1.04
C LEU A 233 -1.18 -11.83 -2.13
N VAL A 234 -2.16 -12.62 -1.69
CA VAL A 234 -3.10 -13.41 -2.49
C VAL A 234 -4.34 -12.58 -2.81
N ARG A 235 -4.99 -12.83 -3.95
CA ARG A 235 -6.25 -12.15 -4.29
C ARG A 235 -7.35 -12.53 -3.29
N GLN A 236 -8.22 -11.57 -2.97
CA GLN A 236 -9.38 -11.84 -2.10
C GLN A 236 -10.30 -12.92 -2.67
N ALA A 237 -10.52 -12.93 -3.99
CA ALA A 237 -11.36 -13.93 -4.66
C ALA A 237 -10.89 -15.37 -4.41
N THR A 238 -9.59 -15.65 -4.51
CA THR A 238 -9.05 -17.00 -4.31
C THR A 238 -9.05 -17.43 -2.84
N LEU A 239 -8.93 -16.48 -1.91
CA LEU A 239 -9.12 -16.76 -0.49
C LEU A 239 -10.57 -17.16 -0.19
N ILE A 240 -11.54 -16.46 -0.80
CA ILE A 240 -12.97 -16.78 -0.68
C ILE A 240 -13.25 -18.18 -1.24
N GLU A 241 -12.80 -18.48 -2.46
CA GLU A 241 -12.96 -19.79 -3.10
C GLU A 241 -12.42 -20.93 -2.20
N LYS A 242 -11.21 -20.78 -1.66
CA LYS A 242 -10.62 -21.81 -0.80
C LYS A 242 -11.35 -21.95 0.54
N SER A 243 -11.81 -20.85 1.12
CA SER A 243 -12.62 -20.88 2.35
C SER A 243 -13.96 -21.61 2.14
N SER A 244 -14.64 -21.36 1.02
CA SER A 244 -15.89 -22.05 0.65
C SER A 244 -15.66 -23.55 0.38
N ALA A 245 -14.56 -23.92 -0.27
CA ALA A 245 -14.21 -25.33 -0.53
C ALA A 245 -13.87 -26.11 0.75
N THR A 246 -13.38 -25.41 1.79
CA THR A 246 -13.10 -26.02 3.10
C THR A 246 -14.39 -26.24 3.90
N GLN A 247 -15.37 -25.32 3.79
CA GLN A 247 -16.68 -25.44 4.44
C GLN A 247 -17.53 -26.57 3.84
N SER A 248 -17.44 -26.83 2.53
CA SER A 248 -18.17 -27.95 1.89
C SER A 248 -17.59 -29.34 2.19
N LYS A 249 -16.42 -29.43 2.84
CA LYS A 249 -15.71 -30.69 3.13
C LYS A 249 -15.87 -31.18 4.57
N VAL A 250 -16.57 -30.44 5.43
CA VAL A 250 -16.96 -30.92 6.77
C VAL A 250 -18.20 -31.80 6.62
N PRO A 251 -18.13 -33.12 6.86
CA PRO A 251 -19.33 -33.95 6.81
C PRO A 251 -20.32 -33.49 7.88
N SER A 252 -21.54 -33.19 7.45
CA SER A 252 -22.69 -32.86 8.29
C SER A 252 -23.05 -34.05 9.19
N VAL A 253 -22.36 -34.20 10.33
CA VAL A 253 -22.75 -35.12 11.40
C VAL A 253 -23.70 -34.39 12.34
N PHE A 254 -24.94 -34.17 11.90
CA PHE A 254 -26.09 -33.96 12.77
C PHE A 254 -27.35 -34.40 12.03
N LYS A 255 -27.61 -35.71 11.99
CA LYS A 255 -28.96 -36.22 11.75
C LYS A 255 -29.76 -36.01 13.03
N VAL A 256 -30.49 -34.91 13.12
CA VAL A 256 -31.53 -34.74 14.13
C VAL A 256 -32.64 -35.74 13.83
N ALA A 257 -32.78 -36.76 14.69
CA ALA A 257 -33.90 -37.67 14.67
C ALA A 257 -35.19 -36.87 14.97
N LYS A 258 -36.08 -36.73 13.99
CA LYS A 258 -37.44 -36.21 14.20
C LYS A 258 -38.24 -37.22 15.03
N ALA A 259 -38.42 -36.93 16.31
CA ALA A 259 -39.41 -37.60 17.14
C ALA A 259 -40.82 -37.32 16.57
N LYS A 260 -41.57 -38.39 16.31
CA LYS A 260 -42.92 -38.38 15.75
C LYS A 260 -43.91 -38.03 16.87
N VAL A 261 -44.51 -36.84 16.80
CA VAL A 261 -45.62 -36.42 17.68
C VAL A 261 -46.86 -37.27 17.34
N PRO A 262 -47.53 -37.92 18.31
CA PRO A 262 -48.72 -38.73 18.03
C PRO A 262 -49.95 -37.84 17.83
N GLN A 263 -50.64 -38.01 16.69
CA GLN A 263 -51.95 -37.40 16.46
C GLN A 263 -53.03 -38.21 17.19
N LYS A 264 -53.70 -37.58 18.16
CA LYS A 264 -55.00 -38.04 18.68
C LYS A 264 -56.02 -37.92 17.54
N LYS A 265 -56.51 -39.05 17.03
CA LYS A 265 -57.79 -39.11 16.31
C LYS A 265 -58.91 -39.43 17.31
N VAL A 266 -59.87 -38.51 17.34
CA VAL A 266 -61.16 -38.57 18.02
C VAL A 266 -61.95 -39.75 17.44
N LYS A 267 -62.50 -40.61 18.32
CA LYS A 267 -63.50 -41.63 17.96
C LYS A 267 -64.85 -40.94 17.76
N SER A 268 -65.47 -41.22 16.63
CA SER A 268 -66.92 -41.09 16.41
C SER A 268 -67.51 -42.49 16.43
N GLU A 269 -68.63 -42.62 17.15
CA GLU A 269 -69.45 -43.82 17.43
C GLU A 269 -68.95 -44.78 18.53
#